data_AF-A0A918Q5X4-F1
#
_entry.id   AF-A0A918Q5X4-F1
#
_cell.length_a   1.000
_cell.length_b   1.000
_cell.length_c   1.000
_cell.angle_alpha   90.00
_cell.angle_beta   90.00
_cell.angle_gamma   90.00
#
_symmetry.space_group_name_H-M   'P 1'
#
loop_
_entity.id
_entity.type
_entity.pdbx_description
1 polymer ?
#
loop_
_entity_poly.entity_id
_entity_poly.type
_entity_poly.pdbx_seq_one_letter_code
_entity_poly.pdbx_strand_id
1 'polypeptide(L)'
;MASQDYETEKVAFRDFYDTSWDIMDAARNAFLTLVRSLLATDPAIAGAKVEGRVKEREECLSKFRLKYLTVLESEKTAYSIRDHISDLIGLRIVCFYEDDVERVKALI
;
A
#
# COMPACT_ATOMS: atom_id res chain seq x y z
N MET A 1 -16.27 -0.27 -14.35
CA MET A 1 -15.88 -0.33 -15.78
C MET A 1 -15.14 0.96 -16.02
N ALA A 2 -13.93 0.92 -16.59
CA ALA A 2 -13.12 2.13 -16.78
C ALA A 2 -13.91 3.22 -17.53
N SER A 3 -13.89 4.43 -16.97
CA SER A 3 -14.61 5.60 -17.46
C SER A 3 -13.65 6.79 -17.57
N GLN A 4 -14.05 7.81 -18.33
CA GLN A 4 -13.37 9.12 -18.33
C GLN A 4 -13.93 10.05 -17.23
N ASP A 5 -15.00 9.64 -16.53
CA ASP A 5 -15.61 10.43 -15.47
C ASP A 5 -15.04 10.09 -14.09
N TYR A 6 -14.32 11.06 -13.53
CA TYR A 6 -13.71 10.96 -12.21
C TYR A 6 -14.72 10.69 -11.09
N GLU A 7 -15.90 11.33 -11.12
CA GLU A 7 -16.86 11.18 -10.00
C GLU A 7 -17.50 9.79 -9.99
N THR A 8 -17.75 9.21 -11.17
CA THR A 8 -18.19 7.82 -11.30
C THR A 8 -17.12 6.84 -10.80
N GLU A 9 -15.86 6.99 -11.23
CA GLU A 9 -14.77 6.12 -10.79
C GLU A 9 -14.46 6.26 -9.30
N LYS A 10 -14.64 7.46 -8.74
CA LYS A 10 -14.46 7.72 -7.31
C LYS A 10 -15.47 6.95 -6.45
N VAL A 11 -16.74 6.90 -6.86
CA VAL A 11 -17.74 6.08 -6.16
C VAL A 11 -17.36 4.60 -6.27
N ALA A 12 -17.04 4.12 -7.47
CA ALA A 12 -16.64 2.74 -7.68
C ALA A 12 -15.40 2.34 -6.86
N PHE A 13 -14.42 3.24 -6.74
CA PHE A 13 -13.23 3.01 -5.90
C PHE A 13 -13.56 2.95 -4.42
N ARG A 14 -14.48 3.81 -3.93
CA ARG A 14 -14.90 3.79 -2.52
C ARG A 14 -15.58 2.47 -2.16
N ASP A 15 -16.49 2.00 -3.01
CA ASP A 15 -17.18 0.72 -2.80
C ASP A 15 -16.19 -0.46 -2.84
N PHE A 16 -15.25 -0.44 -3.80
CA PHE A 16 -14.17 -1.42 -3.88
C PHE A 16 -13.32 -1.43 -2.60
N TYR A 17 -12.91 -0.26 -2.13
CA TYR A 17 -12.07 -0.11 -0.94
C TYR A 17 -12.77 -0.63 0.31
N ASP A 18 -14.04 -0.23 0.52
CA ASP A 18 -14.82 -0.61 1.69
C ASP A 18 -15.07 -2.13 1.70
N THR A 19 -15.39 -2.72 0.54
CA THR A 19 -15.59 -4.17 0.41
C THR A 19 -14.29 -4.97 0.60
N SER A 20 -13.15 -4.39 0.22
CA SER A 20 -11.84 -5.06 0.31
C SER A 20 -11.13 -4.85 1.64
N TRP A 21 -11.69 -4.02 2.54
CA TRP A 21 -11.03 -3.61 3.78
C TRP A 21 -10.57 -4.79 4.63
N ASP A 22 -11.48 -5.72 4.92
CA ASP A 22 -11.16 -6.87 5.77
C ASP A 22 -10.05 -7.75 5.17
N ILE A 23 -10.04 -7.91 3.85
CA ILE A 23 -9.01 -8.65 3.12
C ILE A 23 -7.67 -7.91 3.22
N MET A 24 -7.66 -6.59 3.05
CA MET A 24 -6.44 -5.78 3.17
C MET A 24 -5.89 -5.78 4.60
N ASP A 25 -6.76 -5.73 5.62
CA ASP A 25 -6.36 -5.80 7.02
C ASP A 25 -5.78 -7.17 7.36
N ALA A 26 -6.44 -8.24 6.91
CA ALA A 26 -5.95 -9.61 7.07
C ALA A 26 -4.59 -9.80 6.38
N ALA A 27 -4.44 -9.30 5.14
CA ALA A 27 -3.18 -9.34 4.41
C ALA A 27 -2.08 -8.55 5.12
N ARG A 28 -2.37 -7.35 5.65
CA ARG A 28 -1.43 -6.58 6.50
C ARG A 28 -0.94 -7.43 7.66
N ASN A 29 -1.85 -8.07 8.40
CA ASN A 29 -1.51 -8.88 9.57
C ASN A 29 -0.68 -10.12 9.18
N ALA A 30 -1.00 -10.76 8.06
CA ALA A 30 -0.23 -11.87 7.51
C ALA A 30 1.20 -11.43 7.17
N PHE A 31 1.37 -10.31 6.45
CA PHE A 31 2.69 -9.79 6.12
C PHE A 31 3.50 -9.41 7.37
N LEU A 32 2.88 -8.77 8.36
CA LEU A 32 3.54 -8.48 9.64
C LEU A 32 4.06 -9.75 10.33
N THR A 33 3.26 -10.81 10.30
CA THR A 33 3.64 -12.09 10.91
C THR A 33 4.81 -12.73 10.15
N LEU A 34 4.76 -12.74 8.81
CA LEU A 34 5.83 -13.28 7.97
C LEU A 34 7.14 -12.50 8.14
N VAL A 35 7.09 -11.17 8.11
CA VAL A 35 8.28 -10.32 8.30
C VAL A 35 8.88 -10.55 9.69
N ARG A 36 8.06 -10.59 10.74
CA ARG A 36 8.56 -10.90 12.10
C ARG A 36 9.21 -12.28 12.18
N SER A 37 8.61 -13.27 11.53
CA SER A 37 9.18 -14.63 11.47
C SER A 37 10.53 -14.66 10.73
N LEU A 38 10.66 -13.90 9.64
CA LEU A 38 11.94 -13.77 8.93
C LEU A 38 12.99 -13.10 9.80
N LEU A 39 12.67 -11.94 10.39
CA LEU A 39 13.60 -11.20 11.25
C LEU A 39 14.08 -12.02 12.45
N ALA A 40 13.21 -12.88 13.00
CA ALA A 40 13.58 -13.78 14.10
C ALA A 40 14.67 -14.82 13.74
N THR A 41 14.98 -15.00 12.45
CA THR A 41 16.05 -15.93 12.02
C THR A 41 17.46 -15.36 12.19
N ASP A 42 17.61 -14.04 12.31
CA ASP A 42 18.89 -13.37 12.60
C ASP A 42 18.80 -12.63 13.95
N PRO A 43 19.53 -13.09 14.99
CA PRO A 43 19.54 -12.46 16.31
C PRO A 43 19.87 -10.98 16.32
N ALA A 44 20.63 -10.47 15.34
CA ALA A 44 21.00 -9.06 15.26
C ALA A 44 19.76 -8.16 14.97
N ILE A 45 18.82 -8.66 14.18
CA ILE A 45 17.64 -7.89 13.71
C ILE A 45 16.31 -8.41 14.29
N ALA A 46 16.33 -9.47 15.08
CA ALA A 46 15.15 -10.05 15.73
C ALA A 46 14.38 -9.06 16.61
N GLY A 47 15.08 -8.03 17.14
CA GLY A 47 14.49 -6.97 17.95
C GLY A 47 13.86 -5.82 17.17
N ALA A 48 13.95 -5.81 15.83
CA ALA A 48 13.43 -4.72 15.02
C ALA A 48 11.90 -4.61 15.12
N LYS A 49 11.40 -3.37 15.19
CA LYS A 49 9.96 -3.10 15.29
C LYS A 49 9.33 -3.14 13.91
N VAL A 50 8.35 -4.02 13.72
CA VAL A 50 7.59 -4.12 12.47
C VAL A 50 6.17 -3.58 12.67
N GLU A 51 5.84 -2.55 11.91
CA GLU A 51 4.53 -1.90 11.84
C GLU A 51 3.95 -2.00 10.43
N GLY A 52 2.62 -2.01 10.33
CA GLY A 52 1.91 -2.11 9.07
C GLY A 52 0.77 -1.11 9.04
N ARG A 53 0.46 -0.58 7.86
CA ARG A 53 -0.62 0.39 7.65
C ARG A 53 -1.37 0.02 6.38
N VAL A 54 -2.70 0.02 6.46
CA VAL A 54 -3.54 0.09 5.25
C VAL A 54 -3.76 1.58 4.94
N LYS A 55 -3.45 1.97 3.71
CA LYS A 55 -3.53 3.36 3.27
C LYS A 55 -4.97 3.84 3.26
N GLU A 56 -5.21 5.04 3.78
CA GLU A 56 -6.55 5.61 3.87
C GLU A 56 -7.16 5.86 2.48
N ARG A 57 -8.48 5.63 2.39
CA ARG A 57 -9.27 5.79 1.16
C ARG A 57 -9.11 7.16 0.50
N GLU A 58 -9.24 8.24 1.25
CA GLU A 58 -9.14 9.62 0.70
C GLU A 58 -7.68 9.99 0.35
N GLU A 59 -6.70 9.37 1.01
CA GLU A 59 -5.28 9.50 0.63
C GLU A 59 -5.02 8.84 -0.74
N CYS A 60 -5.68 7.71 -1.04
CA CYS A 60 -5.61 7.06 -2.35
C CYS A 60 -6.20 7.96 -3.45
N LEU A 61 -7.38 8.52 -3.22
CA LEU A 61 -8.03 9.44 -4.16
C LEU A 61 -7.19 10.70 -4.39
N SER A 62 -6.62 11.27 -3.32
CA SER A 62 -5.76 12.45 -3.42
C SER A 62 -4.49 12.16 -4.21
N LYS A 63 -3.83 11.02 -3.99
CA LYS A 63 -2.68 10.59 -4.79
C LYS A 63 -3.06 10.42 -6.26
N PHE A 64 -4.22 9.85 -6.54
CA PHE A 64 -4.69 9.66 -7.91
C PHE A 64 -4.88 11.00 -8.63
N ARG A 65 -5.59 11.94 -7.99
CA ARG A 65 -5.81 13.28 -8.53
C ARG A 65 -4.51 14.02 -8.81
N LEU A 66 -3.55 13.96 -7.88
CA LEU A 66 -2.29 14.69 -8.00
C LEU A 66 -1.32 14.09 -9.03
N LYS A 67 -1.35 12.76 -9.22
CA LYS A 67 -0.35 12.07 -10.05
C LYS A 67 -0.84 11.66 -11.43
N TYR A 68 -2.14 11.36 -11.60
CA TYR A 68 -2.62 10.68 -12.80
C TYR A 68 -3.76 11.43 -13.49
N LEU A 69 -4.68 12.06 -12.75
CA LEU A 69 -5.91 12.63 -13.32
C LEU A 69 -5.64 13.61 -14.48
N THR A 70 -4.75 14.59 -14.28
CA THR A 70 -4.48 15.62 -15.29
C THR A 70 -3.96 15.04 -16.59
N VAL A 71 -3.08 14.03 -16.52
CA VAL A 71 -2.50 13.38 -17.71
C VAL A 71 -3.57 12.56 -18.41
N LEU A 72 -4.29 11.71 -17.67
CA LEU A 72 -5.30 10.81 -18.22
C LEU A 72 -6.46 11.56 -18.90
N GLU A 73 -6.93 12.66 -18.30
CA GLU A 73 -7.97 13.50 -18.90
C GLU A 73 -7.45 14.26 -20.13
N SER A 74 -6.22 14.75 -20.11
CA SER A 74 -5.61 15.43 -21.26
C SER A 74 -5.47 14.50 -22.47
N GLU A 75 -5.20 13.22 -22.22
CA GLU A 75 -5.06 12.17 -23.23
C GLU A 75 -6.40 11.52 -23.61
N LYS A 76 -7.50 11.87 -22.93
CA LYS A 76 -8.82 11.24 -23.06
C LYS A 76 -8.74 9.71 -22.90
N THR A 77 -7.88 9.26 -22.00
CA THR A 77 -7.71 7.83 -21.69
C THR A 77 -8.76 7.42 -20.67
N ALA A 78 -9.55 6.39 -20.95
CA ALA A 78 -10.44 5.81 -19.95
C ALA A 78 -9.60 5.14 -18.85
N TYR A 79 -9.93 5.37 -17.58
CA TYR A 79 -9.16 4.89 -16.45
C TYR A 79 -10.04 4.24 -15.39
N SER A 80 -9.43 3.42 -14.55
CA SER A 80 -10.02 3.06 -13.26
C SER A 80 -9.06 3.40 -12.15
N ILE A 81 -9.53 4.14 -11.14
CA ILE A 81 -8.69 4.62 -10.03
C ILE A 81 -7.96 3.46 -9.34
N ARG A 82 -8.62 2.30 -9.22
CA ARG A 82 -8.05 1.08 -8.64
C ARG A 82 -6.76 0.65 -9.33
N ASP A 83 -6.70 0.72 -10.65
CA ASP A 83 -5.57 0.19 -11.43
C ASP A 83 -4.30 1.06 -11.28
N HIS A 84 -4.46 2.29 -10.80
CA HIS A 84 -3.36 3.24 -10.61
C HIS A 84 -2.89 3.35 -9.15
N ILE A 85 -3.59 2.70 -8.21
CA ILE A 85 -3.24 2.68 -6.79
C ILE A 85 -2.78 1.27 -6.39
N SER A 86 -1.46 1.07 -6.39
CA SER A 86 -0.83 -0.19 -5.98
C SER A 86 -0.35 -0.20 -4.52
N ASP A 87 -0.20 0.97 -3.90
CA ASP A 87 0.37 1.14 -2.56
C ASP A 87 -0.69 1.13 -1.45
N LEU A 88 -1.57 0.12 -1.45
CA LEU A 88 -2.66 0.00 -0.47
C LEU A 88 -2.17 -0.47 0.90
N ILE A 89 -1.13 -1.32 0.94
CA ILE A 89 -0.56 -1.84 2.19
C ILE A 89 0.89 -1.37 2.27
N GLY A 90 1.22 -0.65 3.35
CA GLY A 90 2.56 -0.23 3.68
C GLY A 90 3.08 -0.98 4.90
N LEU A 91 4.35 -1.38 4.86
CA LEU A 91 5.07 -1.95 6.00
C LEU A 91 6.22 -1.02 6.38
N ARG A 92 6.52 -0.96 7.67
CA ARG A 92 7.63 -0.19 8.23
C ARG A 92 8.40 -1.07 9.19
N ILE A 93 9.70 -1.18 8.95
CA ILE A 93 10.64 -1.85 9.84
C ILE A 93 11.54 -0.78 10.45
N VAL A 94 11.61 -0.72 11.77
CA VAL A 94 12.45 0.22 12.51
C VAL A 94 13.55 -0.59 13.19
N CYS A 95 14.78 -0.35 12.75
CA CYS A 95 15.99 -0.96 13.28
C CYS A 95 16.65 -0.03 14.32
N PHE A 96 17.50 -0.60 15.18
CA PHE A 96 18.26 0.19 16.17
C PHE A 96 19.51 0.81 15.57
N TYR A 97 20.19 0.09 14.68
CA TYR A 97 21.42 0.53 14.04
C TYR A 97 21.27 0.65 12.52
N GLU A 98 22.14 1.42 11.89
CA GLU A 98 22.15 1.60 10.44
C GLU A 98 22.53 0.30 9.72
N ASP A 99 23.53 -0.43 10.22
CA ASP A 99 23.96 -1.71 9.66
C ASP A 99 22.83 -2.76 9.65
N ASP A 100 21.91 -2.68 10.61
CA ASP A 100 20.74 -3.57 10.67
C ASP A 100 19.79 -3.32 9.49
N VAL A 101 19.72 -2.09 8.97
CA VAL A 101 18.87 -1.76 7.81
C VAL A 101 19.34 -2.52 6.58
N GLU A 102 20.66 -2.57 6.33
CA GLU A 102 21.21 -3.33 5.20
C GLU A 102 21.05 -4.84 5.42
N ARG A 103 21.13 -5.34 6.67
CA ARG A 103 20.82 -6.74 6.98
C ARG A 103 19.37 -7.10 6.69
N VAL A 104 18.42 -6.27 7.14
CA VAL A 104 16.99 -6.47 6.88
C VAL A 104 16.71 -6.49 5.38
N LYS A 105 17.32 -5.58 4.62
CA LYS A 105 17.20 -5.48 3.16
C LYS A 105 17.79 -6.69 2.42
N ALA A 106 18.82 -7.33 2.97
CA ALA A 106 19.36 -8.56 2.38
C ALA A 106 18.44 -9.78 2.59
N LEU A 107 17.51 -9.70 3.55
CA LEU A 107 16.62 -10.79 3.94
C LEU A 107 15.26 -10.75 3.23
N ILE A 108 14.82 -9.58 2.76
CA ILE A 108 13.48 -9.32 2.18
C ILE A 108 13.63 -8.72 0.78
#